data_AF-A0AA42NR79-F1
#
_entry.id   AF-A0AA42NR79-F1
#
_cell.length_a   1.000
_cell.length_b   1.000
_cell.length_c   1.000
_cell.angle_alpha   90.00
_cell.angle_beta   90.00
_cell.angle_gamma   90.00
#
_symmetry.space_group_name_H-M   'P 1'
#
loop_
_entity.id
_entity.type
_entity.pdbx_description
1 polymer ?
#
loop_
_entity_poly.entity_id
_entity_poly.type
_entity_poly.pdbx_seq_one_letter_code
_entity_poly.pdbx_strand_id
1 'polypeptide(L)'
;MSTPRLKLHVRILSEEQIAFGPGKAELLEAIQRTGSISQAAKSMNMSYRRAWQLVDTMNQCFQSALVETQTGGTHGGGAVITELGQVILKKFRAMEQQAAKALEHDFQELSSYLKSSK
;
A
#
# COMPACT_ATOMS: atom_id res chain seq x y z
N MET A 1 6.83 -29.36 -6.25
CA MET A 1 7.78 -28.48 -6.95
C MET A 1 7.31 -27.04 -6.76
N SER A 2 8.17 -26.13 -6.27
CA SER A 2 7.78 -24.73 -6.06
C SER A 2 8.00 -23.94 -7.34
N THR A 3 6.92 -23.40 -7.93
CA THR A 3 7.01 -22.50 -9.09
C THR A 3 7.72 -21.20 -8.66
N PRO A 4 8.76 -20.75 -9.38
CA PRO A 4 9.42 -19.50 -9.08
C PRO A 4 8.44 -18.33 -9.24
N ARG A 5 8.57 -17.31 -8.38
CA ARG A 5 7.71 -16.12 -8.39
C ARG A 5 8.55 -14.85 -8.28
N LEU A 6 8.25 -13.88 -9.13
CA LEU A 6 8.79 -12.53 -9.03
C LEU A 6 7.98 -11.72 -8.03
N LYS A 7 8.65 -11.06 -7.07
CA LYS A 7 8.02 -10.11 -6.16
C LYS A 7 8.70 -8.76 -6.28
N LEU A 8 7.95 -7.75 -6.70
CA LEU A 8 8.42 -6.37 -6.85
C LEU A 8 7.88 -5.53 -5.71
N HIS A 9 8.73 -4.71 -5.10
CA HIS A 9 8.34 -3.73 -4.09
C HIS A 9 8.66 -2.33 -4.62
N VAL A 10 7.67 -1.67 -5.24
CA VAL A 10 7.81 -0.29 -5.72
C VAL A 10 7.61 0.67 -4.56
N ARG A 11 8.54 1.62 -4.36
CA ARG A 11 8.44 2.66 -3.33
C ARG A 11 8.68 4.03 -3.96
N ILE A 12 7.82 4.97 -3.63
CA ILE A 12 7.94 6.39 -4.02
C ILE A 12 8.53 7.12 -2.82
N LEU A 13 9.67 7.77 -3.03
CA LEU A 13 10.35 8.58 -2.02
C LEU A 13 10.03 10.06 -2.26
N SER A 14 9.86 10.79 -1.17
CA SER A 14 9.86 12.25 -1.14
C SER A 14 10.90 12.65 -0.12
N GLU A 15 11.97 13.30 -0.58
CA GLU A 15 13.18 13.54 0.23
C GLU A 15 13.68 12.23 0.86
N GLU A 16 13.82 12.17 2.18
CA GLU A 16 14.28 11.00 2.92
C GLU A 16 13.14 10.06 3.38
N GLN A 17 11.88 10.38 3.04
CA GLN A 17 10.72 9.62 3.48
C GLN A 17 10.12 8.75 2.36
N ILE A 18 9.64 7.56 2.73
CA ILE A 18 8.82 6.75 1.82
C ILE A 18 7.42 7.35 1.80
N ALA A 19 7.16 8.24 0.84
CA ALA A 19 5.86 8.87 0.61
C ALA A 19 4.76 7.83 0.35
N PHE A 20 5.04 6.85 -0.51
CA PHE A 20 4.06 5.82 -0.87
C PHE A 20 4.72 4.48 -1.23
N GLY A 21 4.01 3.38 -1.01
CA GLY A 21 4.52 2.02 -1.26
C GLY A 21 3.49 0.95 -0.88
N PRO A 22 3.84 -0.35 -0.96
CA PRO A 22 2.85 -1.43 -0.89
C PRO A 22 2.09 -1.45 0.44
N GLY A 23 2.78 -1.27 1.56
CA GLY A 23 2.13 -1.22 2.88
C GLY A 23 1.23 -0.01 3.10
N LYS A 24 1.50 1.12 2.43
CA LYS A 24 0.61 2.30 2.46
C LYS A 24 -0.60 2.10 1.55
N ALA A 25 -0.41 1.48 0.39
CA ALA A 25 -1.51 1.09 -0.50
C ALA A 25 -2.47 0.09 0.18
N GLU A 26 -1.93 -0.96 0.80
CA GLU A 26 -2.72 -1.94 1.57
C GLU A 26 -3.47 -1.28 2.74
N LEU A 27 -2.86 -0.30 3.40
CA LEU A 27 -3.51 0.46 4.47
C LEU A 27 -4.68 1.29 3.93
N LEU A 28 -4.53 1.99 2.79
CA LEU A 28 -5.64 2.72 2.17
C LEU A 28 -6.79 1.78 1.79
N GLU A 29 -6.50 0.62 1.21
CA GLU A 29 -7.51 -0.39 0.87
C GLU A 29 -8.23 -0.92 2.12
N ALA A 30 -7.49 -1.16 3.20
CA ALA A 30 -8.06 -1.60 4.46
C ALA A 30 -8.94 -0.51 5.11
N ILE A 31 -8.52 0.76 5.04
CA ILE A 31 -9.35 1.90 5.50
C ILE A 31 -10.60 2.03 4.63
N GLN A 32 -10.48 1.92 3.31
CA GLN A 32 -11.63 1.97 2.39
C GLN A 32 -12.67 0.88 2.71
N ARG A 33 -12.22 -0.33 3.06
CA ARG A 33 -13.10 -1.45 3.42
C ARG A 33 -13.74 -1.31 4.80
N THR A 34 -13.00 -0.77 5.77
CA THR A 34 -13.41 -0.79 7.20
C THR A 34 -13.97 0.53 7.70
N GLY A 35 -13.71 1.64 7.02
CA GLY A 35 -14.01 2.98 7.50
C GLY A 35 -13.26 3.37 8.79
N SER A 36 -12.18 2.66 9.15
CA SER A 36 -11.47 2.89 10.42
C SER A 36 -9.98 2.54 10.34
N ILE A 37 -9.13 3.47 10.78
CA ILE A 37 -7.69 3.22 10.92
C ILE A 37 -7.42 2.08 11.93
N SER A 38 -8.22 1.99 13.00
CA SER A 38 -8.03 0.96 14.03
C SER A 38 -8.35 -0.45 13.53
N GLN A 39 -9.43 -0.61 12.76
CA GLN A 39 -9.79 -1.90 12.17
C GLN A 39 -8.84 -2.27 11.03
N ALA A 40 -8.43 -1.29 10.22
CA ALA A 40 -7.40 -1.48 9.19
C ALA A 40 -6.08 -1.99 9.80
N ALA A 41 -5.59 -1.34 10.86
CA ALA A 41 -4.39 -1.76 11.58
C ALA A 41 -4.47 -3.21 12.09
N LYS A 42 -5.61 -3.58 12.71
CA LYS A 42 -5.87 -4.95 13.16
C LYS A 42 -5.83 -5.95 12.01
N SER A 43 -6.46 -5.63 10.87
CA SER A 43 -6.47 -6.52 9.69
C SER A 43 -5.08 -6.74 9.08
N MET A 44 -4.16 -5.81 9.32
CA MET A 44 -2.77 -5.86 8.83
C MET A 44 -1.78 -6.33 9.92
N ASN A 45 -2.26 -6.85 11.05
CA ASN A 45 -1.43 -7.28 12.17
C ASN A 45 -0.42 -6.21 12.65
N MET A 46 -0.82 -4.94 12.67
CA MET A 46 0.01 -3.84 13.14
C MET A 46 -0.67 -3.02 14.24
N SER A 47 0.13 -2.28 15.02
CA SER A 47 -0.39 -1.39 16.05
C SER A 47 -1.13 -0.20 15.44
N TYR A 48 -2.13 0.32 16.16
CA TYR A 48 -2.81 1.55 15.77
C TYR A 48 -1.84 2.71 15.56
N ARG A 49 -0.86 2.88 16.47
CA ARG A 49 0.19 3.90 16.35
C ARG A 49 0.96 3.78 15.03
N ARG A 50 1.27 2.56 14.59
CA ARG A 50 1.97 2.35 13.31
C ARG A 50 1.10 2.74 12.13
N ALA A 51 -0.17 2.34 12.12
CA ALA A 51 -1.10 2.73 11.06
C ALA A 51 -1.29 4.26 11.01
N TRP A 52 -1.40 4.91 12.17
CA TRP A 52 -1.51 6.36 12.26
C TRP A 52 -0.27 7.07 11.71
N GLN A 53 0.94 6.61 12.05
CA GLN A 53 2.19 7.14 11.47
C GLN A 53 2.24 7.01 9.95
N LEU A 54 1.74 5.89 9.40
CA LEU A 54 1.68 5.71 7.94
C LEU A 54 0.69 6.69 7.28
N VAL A 55 -0.46 6.91 7.90
CA VAL A 55 -1.44 7.92 7.46
C VAL A 55 -0.86 9.32 7.53
N ASP A 56 -0.22 9.67 8.63
CA ASP A 56 0.40 10.98 8.84
C ASP A 56 1.49 11.27 7.80
N THR A 57 2.39 10.31 7.56
CA THR A 57 3.39 10.42 6.47
C THR A 57 2.72 10.63 5.11
N MET A 58 1.65 9.88 4.79
CA MET A 58 0.94 10.08 3.52
C MET A 58 0.33 11.48 3.42
N ASN A 59 -0.32 11.96 4.47
CA ASN A 59 -0.97 13.27 4.45
C ASN A 59 0.05 14.42 4.37
N GLN A 60 1.27 14.23 4.88
CA GLN A 60 2.35 15.21 4.80
C GLN A 60 3.08 15.20 3.45
N CYS A 61 3.22 14.04 2.80
CA CYS A 61 3.97 13.93 1.54
C CYS A 61 3.19 14.34 0.28
N PHE A 62 1.86 14.50 0.36
CA PHE A 62 1.01 14.80 -0.80
C PHE A 62 0.38 16.19 -0.69
N GLN A 63 -0.03 16.74 -1.84
CA GLN A 63 -0.59 18.09 -1.94
C GLN A 63 -1.88 18.30 -1.12
N SER A 64 -2.59 17.22 -0.83
CA SER A 64 -3.70 17.20 0.13
C SER A 64 -3.72 15.86 0.86
N ALA A 65 -4.46 15.80 1.97
CA ALA A 65 -4.63 14.57 2.74
C ALA A 65 -5.14 13.43 1.85
N LEU A 66 -4.57 12.23 2.02
CA LEU A 66 -5.05 10.99 1.40
C LEU A 66 -6.10 10.29 2.28
N VAL A 67 -6.08 10.57 3.59
CA VAL A 67 -7.06 10.05 4.56
C VAL A 67 -7.55 11.18 5.44
N GLU A 68 -8.86 11.29 5.58
CA GLU A 68 -9.53 12.18 6.53
C GLU A 68 -10.12 11.36 7.68
N THR A 69 -9.97 11.89 8.89
CA THR A 69 -10.55 11.31 10.11
C THR A 69 -11.77 12.12 10.54
N GLN A 70 -12.87 11.46 10.83
CA GLN A 70 -14.05 12.08 11.43
C GLN A 70 -13.91 12.06 12.96
N THR A 71 -13.97 13.23 13.59
CA THR A 71 -13.99 13.37 15.05
C THR A 71 -15.43 13.29 15.57
N GLY A 72 -15.67 12.41 16.54
CA GLY A 72 -16.94 12.35 17.28
C GLY A 72 -17.96 11.33 16.76
N GLY A 73 -18.22 10.31 17.58
CA GLY A 73 -19.27 9.31 17.41
C GLY A 73 -19.24 8.33 18.57
N THR A 74 -20.39 7.75 18.94
CA THR A 74 -20.56 6.83 20.09
C THR A 74 -19.72 5.55 20.00
N HIS A 75 -19.12 5.26 18.84
CA HIS A 75 -18.32 4.04 18.58
C HIS A 75 -16.86 4.34 18.17
N GLY A 76 -16.38 5.58 18.38
CA GLY A 76 -15.04 6.02 17.98
C GLY A 76 -15.03 6.62 16.57
N GLY A 77 -14.13 7.59 16.34
CA GLY A 77 -14.04 8.32 15.08
C GLY A 77 -13.80 7.43 13.85
N GLY A 78 -14.38 7.82 12.72
CA GLY A 78 -14.22 7.14 11.44
C GLY A 78 -12.99 7.63 10.66
N ALA A 79 -12.61 6.90 9.62
CA ALA A 79 -11.60 7.32 8.66
C ALA A 79 -12.03 6.97 7.24
N VAL A 80 -11.86 7.92 6.32
CA VAL A 80 -12.24 7.77 4.91
C VAL A 80 -11.07 8.17 4.04
N ILE A 81 -10.83 7.42 2.97
CA ILE A 81 -9.87 7.84 1.95
C ILE A 81 -10.46 8.97 1.12
N THR A 82 -9.68 10.03 0.90
CA THR A 82 -10.11 11.17 0.10
C THR A 82 -10.16 10.81 -1.39
N GLU A 83 -10.71 11.70 -2.22
CA GLU A 83 -10.66 11.53 -3.68
C GLU A 83 -9.21 11.42 -4.17
N LEU A 84 -8.30 12.27 -3.66
CA LEU A 84 -6.89 12.16 -3.98
C LEU A 84 -6.32 10.80 -3.52
N GLY A 85 -6.68 10.34 -2.32
CA GLY A 85 -6.29 9.02 -1.81
C GLY A 85 -6.67 7.88 -2.76
N GLN A 86 -7.89 7.92 -3.31
CA GLN A 86 -8.36 6.95 -4.31
C GLN A 86 -7.55 7.03 -5.62
N VAL A 87 -7.29 8.25 -6.11
CA VAL A 87 -6.49 8.47 -7.33
C VAL A 87 -5.08 7.93 -7.16
N ILE A 88 -4.41 8.25 -6.04
CA ILE A 88 -3.05 7.78 -5.76
C ILE A 88 -3.00 6.26 -5.64
N LEU A 89 -3.93 5.65 -4.90
CA LEU A 89 -4.01 4.20 -4.77
C LEU A 89 -4.16 3.53 -6.14
N LYS A 90 -5.09 4.01 -6.97
CA LYS A 90 -5.32 3.47 -8.32
C LYS A 90 -4.09 3.60 -9.21
N LYS A 91 -3.44 4.77 -9.22
CA LYS A 91 -2.21 4.99 -10.00
C LYS A 91 -1.08 4.09 -9.54
N PHE A 92 -0.89 3.94 -8.22
CA PHE A 92 0.15 3.09 -7.67
C PHE A 92 -0.06 1.61 -8.05
N ARG A 93 -1.29 1.07 -7.92
CA ARG A 93 -1.58 -0.30 -8.35
C ARG A 93 -1.37 -0.51 -9.84
N ALA A 94 -1.70 0.48 -10.67
CA ALA A 94 -1.42 0.43 -12.10
C ALA A 94 0.10 0.40 -12.39
N MET A 95 0.90 1.18 -11.66
CA MET A 95 2.36 1.16 -11.78
C MET A 95 2.94 -0.21 -11.40
N GLU A 96 2.45 -0.83 -10.32
CA GLU A 96 2.88 -2.18 -9.92
C GLU A 96 2.59 -3.21 -11.03
N GLN A 97 1.41 -3.16 -11.64
CA GLN A 97 1.03 -4.04 -12.74
C GLN A 97 1.89 -3.80 -14.00
N GLN A 98 2.16 -2.54 -14.33
CA GLN A 98 3.01 -2.19 -15.46
C GLN A 98 4.45 -2.67 -15.27
N ALA A 99 5.01 -2.49 -14.07
CA ALA A 99 6.36 -2.97 -13.74
C ALA A 99 6.45 -4.50 -13.80
N ALA A 100 5.44 -5.21 -13.26
CA ALA A 100 5.38 -6.66 -13.34
C ALA A 100 5.32 -7.15 -14.80
N LYS A 101 4.49 -6.52 -15.63
CA LYS A 101 4.38 -6.86 -17.05
C LYS A 101 5.66 -6.57 -17.83
N ALA A 102 6.34 -5.46 -17.53
CA ALA A 102 7.58 -5.10 -18.20
C ALA A 102 8.71 -6.11 -17.93
N LEU A 103 8.72 -6.73 -16.75
CA LEU A 103 9.74 -7.70 -16.33
C LEU A 103 9.34 -9.15 -16.60
N GLU A 104 8.20 -9.40 -17.25
CA GLU A 104 7.69 -10.76 -17.43
C GLU A 104 8.61 -11.63 -18.29
N HIS A 105 9.10 -11.10 -19.42
CA HIS A 105 10.03 -11.81 -20.30
C HIS A 105 11.37 -12.08 -19.59
N ASP A 106 11.98 -11.05 -19.00
CA ASP A 106 13.26 -11.17 -18.30
C ASP A 106 13.16 -12.14 -17.12
N PHE A 107 12.03 -12.15 -16.42
CA PHE A 107 11.79 -13.09 -15.34
C PHE A 107 11.62 -14.53 -15.83
N GLN A 108 10.94 -14.75 -16.96
CA GLN A 108 10.83 -16.08 -17.56
C GLN A 108 12.22 -16.64 -17.90
N GLU A 109 13.06 -15.84 -18.54
CA GLU A 109 14.45 -16.20 -18.84
C GLU A 109 15.24 -16.49 -17.56
N LEU A 110 15.24 -15.57 -16.59
CA LEU A 110 15.92 -15.74 -15.29
C LEU A 110 15.45 -17.01 -14.57
N SER A 111 14.14 -17.28 -14.60
CA SER A 111 13.53 -18.42 -13.92
C SER A 111 14.01 -19.77 -14.47
N SER A 112 14.44 -19.83 -15.73
CA SER A 112 14.99 -21.05 -16.34
C SER A 112 16.34 -21.46 -15.73
N TYR A 113 17.09 -20.52 -15.15
CA TYR A 113 18.36 -20.78 -14.45
C TYR A 113 18.17 -21.20 -12.99
N LEU A 114 16.95 -21.11 -12.45
CA LEU A 114 16.68 -21.51 -11.07
C LEU A 114 16.66 -23.03 -10.97
N LYS A 115 17.24 -23.57 -9.89
CA LYS A 115 17.21 -25.00 -9.63
C LYS A 115 15.76 -25.46 -9.47
N SER A 116 15.34 -26.44 -10.28
CA SER A 116 14.13 -27.21 -9.98
C SER A 116 14.34 -27.92 -8.65
N SER A 117 13.54 -27.57 -7.63
CA SER A 117 13.51 -28.37 -6.40
C SER A 117 13.13 -29.79 -6.76
N LYS A 118 13.98 -30.76 -6.37
CA LYS A 118 13.59 -32.18 -6.28
C LYS A 118 12.33 -32.31 -5.42
#